data_AF-A0A496PCH0-F1
#
_entry.id   AF-A0A496PCH0-F1
#
_cell.length_a   1.000
_cell.length_b   1.000
_cell.length_c   1.000
_cell.angle_alpha   90.00
_cell.angle_beta   90.00
_cell.angle_gamma   90.00
#
_symmetry.space_group_name_H-M   'P 1'
#
loop_
_entity.id
_entity.type
_entity.pdbx_description
1 polymer ?
#
loop_
_entity_poly.entity_id
_entity_poly.type
_entity_poly.pdbx_seq_one_letter_code
_entity_poly.pdbx_strand_id
1 'polypeptide(L)'
;MITDEQGREWLLQKLYDDGWRYCVMDNFNDLYLTNEKPSMYDDVDEIRVGSCKKAKSASAFKNILPELKPNERISIAEELGIVDWSKVSVDTPVRVWNNASTTKEKRHFAGYENGYVLTWSHGGTSWSSPKHCVSEWDHAELVEL
;
A
#
# COMPACT_ATOMS: atom_id res chain seq x y z
N MET A 1 -6.92 15.88 -21.56
CA MET A 1 -5.63 15.21 -21.85
C MET A 1 -5.08 14.79 -20.49
N ILE A 2 -4.67 13.55 -20.32
CA ILE A 2 -4.09 13.06 -19.07
C ILE A 2 -2.64 13.57 -18.98
N THR A 3 -2.16 13.91 -17.78
CA THR A 3 -0.75 14.25 -17.56
C THR A 3 0.10 12.98 -17.39
N ASP A 4 1.42 13.09 -17.57
CA ASP A 4 2.34 11.96 -17.33
C ASP A 4 2.24 11.45 -15.89
N GLU A 5 2.03 12.34 -14.93
CA GLU A 5 1.82 12.00 -13.51
C GLU A 5 0.55 11.17 -13.31
N GLN A 6 -0.59 11.63 -13.82
CA GLN A 6 -1.86 10.89 -13.76
C GLN A 6 -1.77 9.55 -14.48
N GLY A 7 -1.05 9.49 -15.61
CA GLY A 7 -0.80 8.25 -16.34
C GLY A 7 0.03 7.25 -15.54
N ARG A 8 1.07 7.73 -14.84
CA ARG A 8 1.93 6.93 -13.97
C ARG A 8 1.19 6.41 -12.75
N GLU A 9 0.41 7.26 -12.06
CA GLU A 9 -0.43 6.84 -10.94
C GLU A 9 -1.42 5.74 -11.36
N TRP A 10 -2.09 5.92 -12.50
CA TRP A 10 -2.99 4.91 -13.04
C TRP A 10 -2.28 3.58 -13.32
N LEU A 11 -1.08 3.63 -13.92
CA LEU A 11 -0.27 2.43 -14.19
C LEU A 11 0.13 1.72 -12.88
N LEU A 12 0.66 2.47 -11.91
CA LEU A 12 1.08 1.94 -10.63
C LEU A 12 -0.10 1.31 -9.88
N GLN A 13 -1.29 1.92 -9.93
CA GLN A 13 -2.51 1.34 -9.35
C GLN A 13 -2.84 0.00 -10.00
N LYS A 14 -2.76 -0.11 -11.34
CA LYS A 14 -3.01 -1.39 -12.03
C LYS A 14 -2.00 -2.47 -11.67
N LEU A 15 -0.73 -2.10 -11.50
CA LEU A 15 0.30 -3.02 -11.02
C LEU A 15 0.01 -3.48 -9.59
N TYR A 16 -0.39 -2.55 -8.71
CA TYR A 16 -0.76 -2.87 -7.34
C TYR A 16 -1.96 -3.82 -7.27
N ASP A 17 -3.01 -3.55 -8.04
CA ASP A 17 -4.20 -4.40 -8.13
C ASP A 17 -3.87 -5.83 -8.64
N ASP A 18 -2.88 -5.98 -9.53
CA ASP A 18 -2.38 -7.28 -10.05
C ASP A 18 -1.42 -8.01 -9.07
N GLY A 19 -1.19 -7.43 -7.88
CA GLY A 19 -0.38 -8.05 -6.83
C GLY A 19 1.11 -7.68 -6.87
N TRP A 20 1.52 -6.72 -7.69
CA TRP A 20 2.88 -6.17 -7.62
C TRP A 20 3.01 -5.20 -6.45
N ARG A 21 4.17 -5.18 -5.79
CA ARG A 21 4.39 -4.39 -4.57
C ARG A 21 5.61 -3.49 -4.66
N TYR A 22 6.64 -3.87 -5.40
CA TYR A 22 7.86 -3.06 -5.53
C TYR A 22 8.34 -2.97 -6.97
N CYS A 23 8.84 -1.79 -7.33
CA CYS A 23 9.78 -1.62 -8.45
C CYS A 23 11.20 -1.70 -7.88
N VAL A 24 12.07 -2.46 -8.53
CA VAL A 24 13.41 -2.79 -8.04
C VAL A 24 14.39 -2.63 -9.18
N MET A 25 15.50 -1.92 -8.95
CA MET A 25 16.60 -1.85 -9.89
C MET A 25 17.78 -2.63 -9.31
N ASP A 26 18.29 -3.59 -10.07
CA ASP A 26 19.50 -4.33 -9.67
C ASP A 26 20.78 -3.51 -9.92
N ASN A 27 21.93 -4.09 -9.58
CA ASN A 27 23.23 -3.46 -9.80
C ASN A 27 23.59 -3.29 -11.30
N PHE A 28 22.88 -3.97 -12.20
CA PHE A 28 23.12 -3.95 -13.65
C PHE A 28 22.20 -2.97 -14.39
N ASN A 29 21.40 -2.18 -13.66
CA ASN A 29 20.37 -1.27 -14.19
C ASN A 29 19.18 -1.98 -14.85
N ASP A 30 18.96 -3.24 -14.53
CA ASP A 30 17.75 -3.94 -14.91
C ASP A 30 16.65 -3.68 -13.88
N LEU A 31 15.49 -3.28 -14.38
CA LEU A 31 14.33 -2.96 -13.57
C LEU A 31 13.39 -4.15 -13.53
N TYR A 32 12.92 -4.49 -12.33
CA TYR A 32 12.00 -5.58 -12.06
C TYR A 32 10.80 -5.10 -11.26
N LEU A 33 9.65 -5.71 -11.54
CA LEU A 33 8.49 -5.71 -10.66
C LEU A 33 8.54 -6.95 -9.78
N THR A 34 8.29 -6.79 -8.48
CA THR A 34 8.26 -7.89 -7.51
C THR A 34 7.00 -7.84 -6.65
N ASN A 35 6.49 -9.00 -6.26
CA ASN A 35 5.27 -9.13 -5.45
C ASN A 35 5.51 -8.96 -3.94
N GLU A 36 6.76 -8.99 -3.50
CA GLU A 36 7.16 -8.86 -2.12
C GLU A 36 8.54 -8.20 -2.05
N LYS A 37 8.90 -7.70 -0.87
CA LYS A 37 10.18 -7.01 -0.68
C LYS A 37 11.33 -8.01 -0.90
N PRO A 38 12.24 -7.77 -1.85
CA PRO A 38 13.38 -8.65 -2.06
C PRO A 38 14.33 -8.61 -0.85
N SER A 39 14.99 -9.75 -0.58
CA SER A 39 16.11 -9.80 0.36
C SER A 39 17.37 -9.19 -0.25
N MET A 40 18.35 -8.87 0.59
CA MET A 40 19.72 -8.63 0.14
C MET A 40 20.51 -9.95 0.19
N TYR A 41 21.67 -10.01 -0.47
CA TYR A 41 22.67 -11.02 -0.16
C TYR A 41 23.35 -10.70 1.19
N ASP A 42 23.88 -11.73 1.86
CA ASP A 42 24.46 -11.58 3.20
C ASP A 42 25.89 -11.01 3.16
N ASP A 43 26.61 -11.27 2.07
CA ASP A 43 28.03 -10.97 1.86
C ASP A 43 28.27 -9.74 0.97
N VAL A 44 27.24 -9.31 0.24
CA VAL A 44 27.28 -8.14 -0.63
C VAL A 44 26.01 -7.31 -0.44
N ASP A 45 26.16 -5.98 -0.44
CA ASP A 45 25.02 -5.05 -0.40
C ASP A 45 24.33 -5.03 -1.78
N GLU A 46 23.71 -6.15 -2.16
CA GLU A 46 23.02 -6.32 -3.44
C GLU A 46 21.64 -6.92 -3.25
N ILE A 47 20.66 -6.32 -3.92
CA ILE A 47 19.29 -6.81 -3.94
C ILE A 47 19.21 -8.13 -4.71
N ARG A 48 18.66 -9.15 -4.06
CA ARG A 48 18.41 -10.45 -4.66
C ARG A 48 16.98 -10.54 -5.20
N VAL A 49 16.74 -10.07 -6.43
CA VAL A 49 15.41 -10.12 -7.08
C VAL A 49 14.83 -11.55 -7.10
N GLY A 50 15.68 -12.56 -7.33
CA GLY A 50 15.27 -13.98 -7.33
C GLY A 50 14.85 -14.53 -5.97
N SER A 51 14.93 -13.75 -4.88
CA SER A 51 14.39 -14.14 -3.58
C SER A 51 12.85 -14.05 -3.52
N CYS A 52 12.23 -13.27 -4.42
CA CYS A 52 10.78 -13.08 -4.46
C CYS A 52 10.08 -14.24 -5.17
N LYS A 53 8.89 -14.63 -4.71
CA LYS A 53 8.02 -15.64 -5.32
C LYS A 53 7.63 -15.30 -6.76
N LYS A 54 7.42 -14.01 -7.06
CA LYS A 54 7.04 -13.50 -8.38
C LYS A 54 7.88 -12.25 -8.69
N ALA A 55 8.72 -12.36 -9.72
CA ALA A 55 9.49 -11.25 -10.26
C ALA A 55 9.39 -11.25 -11.80
N LYS A 56 9.29 -10.06 -12.40
CA LYS A 56 9.30 -9.88 -13.86
C LYS A 56 10.11 -8.66 -14.25
N SER A 57 10.96 -8.81 -15.26
CA SER A 57 11.69 -7.68 -15.84
C SER A 57 10.70 -6.71 -16.48
N ALA A 58 10.95 -5.43 -16.24
CA ALA A 58 10.25 -4.28 -16.78
C ALA A 58 11.23 -3.27 -17.41
N SER A 59 12.49 -3.68 -17.63
CA SER A 59 13.55 -2.85 -18.21
C SER A 59 13.15 -2.21 -19.55
N ALA A 60 12.33 -2.90 -20.36
CA ALA A 60 11.86 -2.43 -21.66
C ALA A 60 11.00 -1.15 -21.59
N PHE A 61 10.40 -0.86 -20.43
CA PHE A 61 9.55 0.31 -20.21
C PHE A 61 9.93 1.03 -18.91
N LYS A 62 11.21 0.97 -18.51
CA LYS A 62 11.70 1.61 -17.29
C LYS A 62 11.48 3.13 -17.23
N ASN A 63 11.37 3.78 -18.39
CA ASN A 63 11.18 5.23 -18.52
C ASN A 63 9.77 5.71 -18.13
N ILE A 64 8.78 4.81 -18.02
CA ILE A 64 7.43 5.13 -17.56
C ILE A 64 7.16 4.66 -16.12
N LEU A 65 8.19 4.12 -15.46
CA LEU A 65 8.17 3.68 -14.06
C LEU A 65 8.94 4.69 -13.18
N PRO A 66 8.83 4.58 -11.85
CA PRO A 66 9.62 5.41 -10.95
C PRO A 66 11.12 5.34 -11.26
N GLU A 67 11.78 6.49 -11.23
CA GLU A 67 13.23 6.57 -11.39
C GLU A 67 13.92 5.94 -10.17
N LEU A 68 14.86 5.04 -10.43
CA LEU A 68 15.60 4.30 -9.41
C LEU A 68 17.08 4.35 -9.77
N LYS A 69 17.92 4.39 -8.74
CA LYS A 69 19.37 4.16 -8.85
C LYS A 69 19.66 2.66 -8.84
N PRO A 70 20.85 2.25 -9.30
CA PRO A 70 21.30 0.87 -9.13
C PRO A 70 21.17 0.43 -7.66
N ASN A 71 20.71 -0.80 -7.47
CA ASN A 71 20.46 -1.39 -6.15
C ASN A 71 19.37 -0.70 -5.31
N GLU A 72 18.48 0.05 -5.93
CA GLU A 72 17.37 0.71 -5.25
C GLU A 72 16.06 -0.04 -5.44
N ARG A 73 15.12 0.19 -4.52
CA ARG A 73 13.75 -0.30 -4.63
C ARG A 73 12.79 0.74 -4.08
N ILE A 74 11.58 0.74 -4.60
CA ILE A 74 10.51 1.61 -4.15
C ILE A 74 9.21 0.82 -4.01
N SER A 75 8.45 1.14 -2.96
CA SER A 75 7.16 0.51 -2.69
C SER A 75 6.09 1.18 -3.55
N ILE A 76 5.40 0.40 -4.37
CA ILE A 76 4.27 0.91 -5.18
C ILE A 76 3.17 1.44 -4.25
N ALA A 77 2.98 0.81 -3.08
CA ALA A 77 2.00 1.28 -2.09
C ALA A 77 2.36 2.68 -1.56
N GLU A 78 3.64 2.91 -1.26
CA GLU A 78 4.10 4.20 -0.74
C GLU A 78 3.99 5.29 -1.81
N GLU A 79 4.36 4.98 -3.06
CA GLU A 79 4.20 5.89 -4.21
C GLU A 79 2.74 6.29 -4.46
N LEU A 80 1.80 5.38 -4.22
CA LEU A 80 0.36 5.64 -4.36
C LEU A 80 -0.28 6.23 -3.09
N GLY A 81 0.48 6.43 -2.00
CA GLY A 81 -0.07 6.86 -0.72
C GLY A 81 -1.04 5.85 -0.08
N ILE A 82 -0.92 4.57 -0.42
CA ILE A 82 -1.76 3.49 0.13
C ILE A 82 -1.32 3.18 1.56
N VAL A 83 -2.26 3.30 2.50
CA VAL A 83 -2.04 3.03 3.92
C VAL A 83 -2.03 1.52 4.19
N ASP A 84 -0.99 1.06 4.89
CA ASP A 84 -0.95 -0.31 5.44
C ASP A 84 -1.75 -0.35 6.75
N TRP A 85 -3.04 -0.62 6.62
CA TRP A 85 -3.99 -0.67 7.74
C TRP A 85 -3.63 -1.69 8.81
N SER A 86 -2.82 -2.71 8.50
CA SER A 86 -2.35 -3.68 9.49
C SER A 86 -1.39 -3.08 10.54
N LYS A 87 -0.82 -1.91 10.24
CA LYS A 87 0.13 -1.20 11.11
C LYS A 87 -0.45 0.03 11.79
N VAL A 88 -1.68 0.41 11.45
CA VAL A 88 -2.35 1.58 12.06
C VAL A 88 -2.66 1.26 13.52
N SER A 89 -2.37 2.20 14.42
CA SER A 89 -2.66 2.03 15.86
C SER A 89 -4.16 2.05 16.14
N VAL A 90 -4.60 1.24 17.11
CA VAL A 90 -5.96 1.31 17.65
C VAL A 90 -6.25 2.73 18.16
N ASP A 91 -7.50 3.16 18.00
CA ASP A 91 -8.03 4.47 18.31
C ASP A 91 -7.56 5.63 17.41
N THR A 92 -6.78 5.38 16.35
CA THR A 92 -6.45 6.39 15.35
C THR A 92 -7.74 6.95 14.70
N PRO A 93 -7.95 8.27 14.68
CA PRO A 93 -9.09 8.87 13.99
C PRO A 93 -9.06 8.60 12.49
N VAL A 94 -10.19 8.14 11.96
CA VAL A 94 -10.36 7.77 10.57
C VAL A 94 -11.66 8.32 10.02
N ARG A 95 -11.70 8.56 8.71
CA ARG A 95 -12.94 8.72 7.96
C ARG A 95 -13.22 7.45 7.18
N VAL A 96 -14.43 6.92 7.29
CA VAL A 96 -14.82 5.64 6.72
C VAL A 96 -16.15 5.74 5.98
N TRP A 97 -16.32 4.91 4.95
CA TRP A 97 -17.56 4.85 4.17
C TRP A 97 -17.69 3.51 3.44
N ASN A 98 -18.93 3.13 3.14
CA ASN A 98 -19.24 1.96 2.32
C ASN A 98 -19.51 2.37 0.87
N ASN A 99 -19.40 1.44 -0.07
CA ASN A 99 -19.54 1.67 -1.51
C ASN A 99 -20.84 2.41 -1.90
N ALA A 100 -21.94 2.13 -1.21
CA ALA A 100 -23.24 2.76 -1.47
C ALA A 100 -23.46 4.09 -0.72
N SER A 101 -22.53 4.48 0.16
CA SER A 101 -22.68 5.67 1.00
C SER A 101 -22.25 6.93 0.25
N THR A 102 -23.02 8.01 0.39
CA THR A 102 -22.66 9.35 -0.10
C THR A 102 -21.94 10.18 0.95
N THR A 103 -21.83 9.68 2.19
CA THR A 103 -21.24 10.40 3.32
C THR A 103 -20.11 9.61 3.96
N LYS A 104 -19.03 10.32 4.32
CA LYS A 104 -17.93 9.79 5.14
C LYS A 104 -18.24 9.99 6.62
N GLU A 105 -18.06 8.95 7.41
CA GLU A 105 -18.25 8.99 8.85
C GLU A 105 -16.93 9.13 9.59
N LYS A 106 -16.89 9.95 10.64
CA LYS A 106 -15.74 10.06 11.55
C LYS A 106 -15.83 8.98 12.61
N ARG A 107 -14.78 8.16 12.72
CA ARG A 107 -14.69 7.03 13.65
C ARG A 107 -13.27 6.91 14.21
N HIS A 108 -13.08 5.95 15.11
CA HIS A 108 -11.78 5.54 15.63
C HIS A 108 -11.47 4.12 15.17
N PHE A 109 -10.26 3.91 14.66
CA PHE A 109 -9.79 2.63 14.16
C PHE A 109 -9.76 1.56 15.26
N ALA A 110 -10.30 0.38 14.98
CA ALA A 110 -10.32 -0.77 15.89
C ALA A 110 -9.40 -1.90 15.43
N GLY A 111 -9.12 -2.01 14.13
CA GLY A 111 -8.29 -3.06 13.56
C GLY A 111 -8.48 -3.21 12.05
N TYR A 112 -7.76 -4.17 11.47
CA TYR A 112 -7.86 -4.53 10.06
C TYR A 112 -7.93 -6.05 9.92
N GLU A 113 -9.00 -6.57 9.35
CA GLU A 113 -9.22 -8.02 9.23
C GLU A 113 -9.93 -8.34 7.90
N ASN A 114 -9.51 -9.43 7.24
CA ASN A 114 -10.11 -9.94 6.00
C ASN A 114 -10.26 -8.90 4.87
N GLY A 115 -9.39 -7.89 4.83
CA GLY A 115 -9.46 -6.83 3.82
C GLY A 115 -10.25 -5.59 4.24
N TYR A 116 -10.92 -5.63 5.40
CA TYR A 116 -11.80 -4.56 5.88
C TYR A 116 -11.16 -3.75 7.00
N VAL A 117 -11.37 -2.43 6.94
CA VAL A 117 -11.05 -1.54 8.05
C VAL A 117 -12.16 -1.63 9.09
N LEU A 118 -11.79 -1.93 10.33
CA LEU A 118 -12.70 -2.02 11.46
C LEU A 118 -12.64 -0.72 12.26
N THR A 119 -13.80 -0.23 12.68
CA THR A 119 -13.88 0.90 13.62
C THR A 119 -14.75 0.56 14.81
N TRP A 120 -14.50 1.20 15.94
CA TRP A 120 -15.41 1.13 17.08
C TRP A 120 -16.79 1.68 16.72
N SER A 121 -17.83 0.94 17.08
CA SER A 121 -19.21 1.35 16.83
C SER A 121 -19.55 2.64 17.57
N HIS A 122 -20.50 3.41 17.02
CA HIS A 122 -21.03 4.64 17.62
C HIS A 122 -19.99 5.73 17.95
N GLY A 123 -18.81 5.70 17.32
CA GLY A 123 -17.76 6.70 17.54
C GLY A 123 -17.02 6.53 18.87
N GLY A 124 -17.17 5.38 19.52
CA GLY A 124 -16.40 5.03 20.70
C GLY A 124 -14.91 4.81 20.42
N THR A 125 -14.19 4.37 21.44
CA THR A 125 -12.78 3.98 21.40
C THR A 125 -12.60 2.64 22.10
N SER A 126 -11.37 2.13 22.16
CA SER A 126 -11.01 0.93 22.93
C SER A 126 -11.32 1.07 24.43
N TRP A 127 -11.43 2.31 24.93
CA TRP A 127 -11.77 2.61 26.32
C TRP A 127 -13.28 2.48 26.61
N SER A 128 -14.13 2.93 25.69
CA SER A 128 -15.58 3.03 25.91
C SER A 128 -16.39 1.92 25.25
N SER A 129 -15.80 1.20 24.28
CA SER A 129 -16.50 0.20 23.48
C SER A 129 -16.19 -1.22 23.98
N PRO A 130 -17.21 -2.09 24.12
CA PRO A 130 -16.97 -3.52 24.33
C PRO A 130 -16.16 -4.13 23.18
N LYS A 131 -15.31 -5.12 23.46
CA LYS A 131 -14.35 -5.71 22.49
C LYS A 131 -14.96 -6.22 21.17
N HIS A 132 -16.26 -6.53 21.12
CA HIS A 132 -16.94 -7.06 19.94
C HIS A 132 -17.87 -6.04 19.26
N CYS A 133 -17.87 -4.79 19.71
CA CYS A 133 -18.68 -3.73 19.13
C CYS A 133 -17.86 -2.95 18.09
N VAL A 134 -17.63 -3.61 16.95
CA VAL A 134 -16.93 -3.04 15.79
C VAL A 134 -17.83 -3.04 14.56
N SER A 135 -17.49 -2.17 13.61
CA SER A 135 -18.15 -2.07 12.30
C SER A 135 -17.11 -2.17 11.19
N GLU A 136 -17.43 -2.92 10.15
CA GLU A 136 -16.61 -3.11 8.95
C GLU A 136 -16.92 -2.03 7.90
N TRP A 137 -15.88 -1.59 7.20
CA TRP A 137 -15.98 -0.55 6.18
C TRP A 137 -15.23 -0.92 4.91
N ASP A 138 -15.84 -0.60 3.75
CA ASP A 138 -15.23 -0.82 2.43
C ASP A 138 -14.04 0.10 2.18
N HIS A 139 -14.11 1.34 2.67
CA HIS A 139 -13.12 2.38 2.42
C HIS A 139 -12.79 3.17 3.68
N ALA A 140 -11.55 3.63 3.76
CA ALA A 140 -11.08 4.46 4.87
C ALA A 140 -9.96 5.41 4.43
N GLU A 141 -9.83 6.53 5.13
CA GLU A 141 -8.70 7.45 5.05
C GLU A 141 -8.28 7.92 6.45
N LEU A 142 -6.98 8.14 6.64
CA LEU A 142 -6.46 8.76 7.86
C LEU A 142 -6.88 10.23 7.91
N VAL A 143 -7.15 10.72 9.12
CA VAL A 143 -7.50 12.13 9.34
C VAL A 143 -6.35 12.79 10.08
N GLU A 144 -5.77 13.85 9.50
CA GLU A 144 -4.90 14.74 10.25
C GLU A 144 -5.74 15.57 11.23
N LEU A 145 -5.31 15.59 12.50
CA LEU A 145 -5.96 16.30 13.60
C LEU A 145 -5.57 17.78 13.64
#